data_AF-A0A0Q8ESE6-F1
#
_entry.id   AF-A0A0Q8ESE6-F1
#
_cell.length_a   1.000
_cell.length_b   1.000
_cell.length_c   1.000
_cell.angle_alpha   90.00
_cell.angle_beta   90.00
_cell.angle_gamma   90.00
#
_symmetry.space_group_name_H-M   'P 1'
#
loop_
_entity.id
_entity.type
_entity.pdbx_description
1 polymer ?
#
loop_
_entity_poly.entity_id
_entity_poly.type
_entity_poly.pdbx_seq_one_letter_code
_entity_poly.pdbx_strand_id
1 'polypeptide(L)'
;MANDRLTEAYRCGQLFAALAALERLSEGTHHSLGKPGVRRQVSTEPRKHLTMHLWQAGRYLAGAANRDQGPAAAVIFRQLPDLLPRRRELPGEIRDPAERARFQEGVQAQEAAIEKALAEL
;
A
#
# COMPACT_ATOMS: atom_id res chain seq x y z
N MET A 1 5.62 -14.83 17.75
CA MET A 1 4.93 -15.68 16.75
C MET A 1 3.57 -15.15 16.33
N ALA A 2 2.60 -14.92 17.24
CA ALA A 2 1.30 -14.34 16.90
C ALA A 2 1.34 -12.80 16.70
N ASN A 3 1.96 -12.07 17.64
CA ASN A 3 2.15 -10.62 17.51
C ASN A 3 2.89 -10.23 16.24
N ASP A 4 3.92 -10.98 15.84
CA ASP A 4 4.66 -10.69 14.61
C ASP A 4 3.76 -10.79 13.39
N ARG A 5 2.85 -11.77 13.32
CA ARG A 5 1.93 -11.89 12.18
C ARG A 5 0.91 -10.76 12.13
N LEU A 6 0.39 -10.35 13.29
CA LEU A 6 -0.49 -9.20 13.41
C LEU A 6 0.21 -7.90 12.97
N THR A 7 1.46 -7.70 13.37
CA THR A 7 2.29 -6.57 12.93
C THR A 7 2.59 -6.61 11.43
N GLU A 8 2.87 -7.79 10.87
CA GLU A 8 3.12 -7.95 9.43
C GLU A 8 1.85 -7.68 8.60
N ALA A 9 0.70 -8.17 9.04
CA ALA A 9 -0.57 -7.89 8.38
C ALA A 9 -0.89 -6.39 8.40
N TYR A 10 -0.65 -5.72 9.53
CA TYR A 10 -0.76 -4.26 9.65
C TYR A 10 0.16 -3.53 8.67
N ARG A 11 1.45 -3.87 8.62
CA ARG A 11 2.41 -3.30 7.66
C ARG A 11 2.01 -3.54 6.21
N CYS A 12 1.51 -4.73 5.87
CA CYS A 12 0.97 -5.02 4.55
C CYS A 12 -0.22 -4.13 4.19
N GLY A 13 -1.09 -3.83 5.15
CA GLY A 13 -2.17 -2.87 4.98
C GLY A 13 -1.66 -1.48 4.64
N GLN A 14 -0.66 -1.00 5.40
CA GLN A 14 -0.04 0.30 5.12
C GLN A 14 0.61 0.33 3.72
N LEU A 15 1.38 -0.71 3.39
CA LEU A 15 2.03 -0.82 2.09
C LEU A 15 1.02 -0.82 0.93
N PHE A 16 -0.09 -1.55 1.07
CA PHE A 16 -1.17 -1.54 0.09
C PHE A 16 -1.71 -0.12 -0.12
N ALA A 17 -2.01 0.61 0.95
CA ALA A 17 -2.55 1.96 0.87
C ALA A 17 -1.57 2.93 0.16
N ALA A 18 -0.28 2.85 0.50
CA ALA A 18 0.74 3.68 -0.13
C ALA A 18 0.88 3.38 -1.63
N LEU A 19 0.91 2.10 -2.03
CA LEU A 19 0.98 1.71 -3.44
C LEU A 19 -0.28 2.10 -4.21
N ALA A 20 -1.46 1.94 -3.60
CA ALA A 20 -2.72 2.33 -4.22
C ALA A 20 -2.83 3.84 -4.44
N ALA A 21 -2.39 4.64 -3.46
CA ALA A 21 -2.35 6.09 -3.59
C ALA A 21 -1.37 6.53 -4.68
N LEU A 22 -0.18 5.91 -4.73
CA LEU A 22 0.84 6.21 -5.74
C LEU A 22 0.36 5.85 -7.16
N GLU A 23 -0.24 4.66 -7.34
CA GLU A 23 -0.86 4.24 -8.60
C GLU A 23 -1.97 5.22 -9.02
N ARG A 24 -2.81 5.66 -8.09
CA ARG A 24 -3.88 6.63 -8.38
C ARG A 24 -3.34 7.98 -8.87
N LEU A 25 -2.28 8.50 -8.27
CA LEU A 25 -1.63 9.74 -8.75
C LEU A 25 -1.05 9.56 -10.16
N SER A 26 -0.53 8.37 -10.46
CA SER A 26 0.05 8.04 -11.76
C SER A 26 -0.99 7.78 -12.86
N GLU A 27 -2.07 7.08 -12.55
CA GLU A 27 -2.99 6.51 -13.55
C GLU A 27 -4.37 7.16 -13.55
N GLY A 28 -4.65 8.06 -12.60
CA GLY A 28 -5.94 8.74 -12.50
C GLY A 28 -7.07 7.75 -12.26
N THR A 29 -7.97 7.58 -13.23
CA THR A 29 -9.13 6.67 -13.14
C THR A 29 -8.82 5.22 -13.53
N HIS A 30 -7.64 4.95 -14.09
CA HIS A 30 -7.27 3.61 -14.59
C HIS A 30 -6.60 2.71 -13.53
N HIS A 31 -6.44 3.20 -12.29
CA HIS A 31 -5.81 2.47 -11.20
C HIS A 31 -6.54 1.16 -10.83
N SER A 32 -5.77 0.14 -10.45
CA SER A 32 -6.28 -1.20 -10.16
C SER A 32 -6.43 -1.47 -8.66
N LEU A 33 -5.52 -0.99 -7.80
CA LEU A 33 -5.52 -1.27 -6.36
C LEU A 33 -6.66 -0.58 -5.61
N GLY A 34 -7.08 0.61 -6.04
CA GLY A 34 -8.17 1.37 -5.42
C GLY A 34 -9.57 0.81 -5.64
N LYS A 35 -9.73 -0.30 -6.39
CA LYS A 35 -11.04 -0.89 -6.66
C LYS A 35 -11.57 -1.66 -5.43
N PRO A 36 -12.87 -1.55 -5.09
CA PRO A 36 -13.44 -2.15 -3.87
C PRO A 36 -13.22 -3.67 -3.71
N GLY A 37 -13.12 -4.42 -4.82
CA GLY A 37 -12.87 -5.87 -4.80
C GLY A 37 -11.40 -6.25 -4.56
N VAL A 38 -10.46 -5.38 -4.95
CA VAL A 38 -9.02 -5.68 -4.90
C VAL A 38 -8.51 -5.60 -3.47
N ARG A 39 -8.99 -4.66 -2.67
CA ARG A 39 -8.66 -4.58 -1.23
C ARG A 39 -8.96 -5.88 -0.48
N ARG A 40 -10.10 -6.53 -0.79
CA ARG A 40 -10.45 -7.82 -0.18
C ARG A 40 -9.49 -8.93 -0.62
N GLN A 41 -9.15 -8.99 -1.91
CA GLN A 41 -8.21 -9.96 -2.45
C GLN A 41 -6.79 -9.79 -1.91
N VAL A 42 -6.31 -8.55 -1.78
CA VAL A 42 -5.00 -8.25 -1.18
C VAL A 42 -4.97 -8.66 0.29
N SER A 43 -6.06 -8.43 1.03
CA SER A 43 -6.15 -8.85 2.44
C SER A 43 -6.14 -10.37 2.63
N THR A 44 -6.35 -11.16 1.57
CA THR A 44 -6.26 -12.62 1.60
C THR A 44 -4.96 -13.14 1.01
N GLU A 45 -4.47 -12.54 -0.08
CA GLU A 45 -3.29 -13.00 -0.83
C GLU A 45 -2.30 -11.84 -1.10
N PRO A 46 -1.71 -11.21 -0.06
CA PRO A 46 -0.92 -9.98 -0.25
C PRO A 46 0.22 -10.12 -1.25
N ARG A 47 0.99 -11.21 -1.17
CA ARG A 47 2.12 -11.46 -2.08
C ARG A 47 1.70 -11.49 -3.54
N LYS A 48 0.59 -12.18 -3.87
CA LYS A 48 0.12 -12.36 -5.24
C LYS A 48 -0.23 -11.02 -5.89
N HIS A 49 -0.80 -10.10 -5.11
CA HIS A 49 -1.28 -8.82 -5.63
C HIS A 49 -0.23 -7.71 -5.51
N LEU A 50 0.49 -7.59 -4.40
CA LEU A 50 1.37 -6.45 -4.14
C LEU A 50 2.75 -6.54 -4.80
N THR A 51 3.23 -7.75 -5.12
CA THR A 51 4.60 -7.92 -5.68
C THR A 51 4.80 -7.14 -6.98
N MET A 52 3.80 -7.14 -7.87
CA MET A 52 3.88 -6.38 -9.12
C MET A 52 3.89 -4.87 -8.86
N HIS A 53 3.05 -4.38 -7.95
CA HIS A 53 2.97 -2.96 -7.64
C HIS A 53 4.22 -2.42 -6.94
N LEU A 54 4.88 -3.23 -6.11
CA LEU A 54 6.21 -2.90 -5.57
C LEU A 54 7.23 -2.68 -6.69
N TRP A 55 7.26 -3.59 -7.67
CA TRP A 55 8.11 -3.45 -8.85
C TRP A 55 7.77 -2.21 -9.70
N GLN A 56 6.48 -1.86 -9.78
CA GLN A 56 5.99 -0.73 -10.55
C GLN A 56 6.08 0.62 -9.80
N ALA A 57 6.45 0.65 -8.52
CA ALA A 57 6.44 1.87 -7.72
C ALA A 57 7.24 3.03 -8.36
N GLY A 58 8.41 2.75 -8.93
CA GLY A 58 9.20 3.76 -9.64
C GLY A 58 8.52 4.26 -10.91
N ARG A 59 7.81 3.39 -11.63
CA ARG A 59 6.99 3.78 -12.79
C ARG A 59 5.82 4.67 -12.36
N TYR A 60 5.17 4.37 -11.24
CA TYR A 60 4.10 5.23 -10.73
C TYR A 60 4.60 6.61 -10.34
N LEU A 61 5.77 6.70 -9.70
CA LEU A 61 6.40 7.98 -9.40
C LEU A 61 6.64 8.80 -10.68
N ALA A 62 7.22 8.19 -11.72
CA ALA A 62 7.45 8.86 -13.00
C ALA A 62 6.14 9.26 -13.69
N GLY A 63 5.13 8.38 -13.68
CA GLY A 63 3.82 8.67 -14.25
C GLY A 63 3.09 9.80 -13.54
N ALA A 64 3.17 9.88 -12.21
CA ALA A 64 2.60 10.97 -11.43
C ALA A 64 3.32 12.30 -11.70
N ALA A 65 4.65 12.30 -11.85
CA ALA A 65 5.41 13.48 -12.23
C ALA A 65 4.97 14.05 -13.59
N ASN A 66 4.69 13.18 -14.57
CA ASN A 66 4.16 13.58 -15.89
C ASN A 66 2.72 14.14 -15.84
N ARG A 67 2.06 14.10 -14.68
CA ARG A 67 0.69 14.59 -14.45
C ARG A 67 0.64 15.73 -13.44
N ASP A 68 1.77 16.40 -13.20
CA ASP A 68 1.91 17.48 -12.21
C ASP A 68 1.61 17.05 -10.76
N GLN A 69 1.67 15.74 -10.48
CA GLN A 69 1.49 15.14 -9.15
C GLN A 69 2.82 14.71 -8.51
N GLY A 70 3.95 15.16 -9.07
CA GLY A 70 5.30 14.77 -8.63
C GLY A 70 5.58 15.00 -7.14
N PRO A 71 5.28 16.18 -6.56
CA PRO A 71 5.48 16.44 -5.14
C PRO A 71 4.68 15.49 -4.23
N ALA A 72 3.39 15.31 -4.53
CA ALA A 72 2.52 14.38 -3.81
C ALA A 72 3.01 12.93 -3.89
N ALA A 73 3.39 12.49 -5.09
CA ALA A 73 3.92 11.14 -5.30
C ALA A 73 5.26 10.92 -4.59
N ALA A 74 6.14 11.92 -4.54
CA ALA A 74 7.42 11.83 -3.84
C ALA A 74 7.25 11.66 -2.33
N VAL A 75 6.27 12.34 -1.71
CA VAL A 75 5.94 12.15 -0.29
C VAL A 75 5.55 10.71 0.01
N ILE A 76 4.67 10.13 -0.81
CA ILE A 76 4.22 8.74 -0.63
C ILE A 76 5.36 7.75 -0.91
N PHE A 77 6.12 7.96 -2.00
CA PHE A 77 7.17 7.04 -2.42
C PHE A 77 8.28 6.90 -1.37
N ARG A 78 8.64 7.99 -0.68
CA ARG A 78 9.66 7.99 0.38
C ARG A 78 9.28 7.13 1.59
N GLN A 79 7.99 6.90 1.81
CA GLN A 79 7.49 6.08 2.92
C GLN A 79 7.63 4.58 2.64
N LEU A 80 7.68 4.16 1.38
CA LEU A 80 7.62 2.73 1.00
C LEU A 80 8.65 1.84 1.71
N PRO A 81 9.93 2.22 1.88
CA PRO A 81 10.91 1.38 2.57
C PRO A 81 10.53 1.08 4.03
N ASP A 82 9.94 2.05 4.74
CA ASP A 82 9.56 1.90 6.16
C ASP A 82 8.32 1.01 6.34
N LEU A 83 7.49 0.94 5.29
CA LEU A 83 6.26 0.15 5.24
C LEU A 83 6.50 -1.31 4.81
N LEU A 84 7.70 -1.64 4.33
CA LEU A 84 8.01 -3.02 3.96
C LEU A 84 7.82 -3.95 5.17
N PRO A 85 7.26 -5.15 4.96
CA PRO A 85 7.21 -6.18 5.99
C PRO A 85 8.63 -6.51 6.45
N ARG A 86 8.80 -6.85 7.73
CA ARG A 86 10.13 -7.15 8.28
C ARG A 86 10.62 -8.53 7.84
N ARG A 87 9.72 -9.38 7.37
CA ARG A 87 10.07 -10.67 6.79
C ARG A 87 10.67 -10.48 5.40
N ARG A 88 11.48 -11.46 4.99
CA ARG A 88 12.14 -11.50 3.68
C ARG A 88 11.16 -11.38 2.50
N GLU A 89 9.91 -11.79 2.70
CA GLU A 89 8.86 -11.78 1.68
C GLU A 89 7.52 -11.36 2.27
N LEU A 90 6.64 -10.83 1.41
CA LEU A 90 5.23 -10.58 1.73
C LEU A 90 4.52 -11.88 2.15
N PRO A 91 3.52 -11.81 3.07
CA PRO A 91 2.69 -12.96 3.40
C PRO A 91 2.03 -13.53 2.15
N GLY A 92 2.18 -14.86 1.96
CA GLY A 92 1.56 -15.57 0.85
C GLY A 92 0.03 -15.56 0.96
N GLU A 93 -0.49 -15.95 2.12
CA GLU A 93 -1.92 -15.98 2.41
C GLU A 93 -2.18 -15.55 3.87
N ILE A 94 -3.25 -14.78 4.09
CA ILE A 94 -3.75 -14.40 5.40
C ILE A 94 -5.11 -15.07 5.60
N ARG A 95 -5.14 -16.10 6.46
CA ARG A 95 -6.35 -16.88 6.76
C ARG A 95 -7.05 -16.43 8.04
N ASP A 96 -6.28 -15.92 9.00
CA ASP A 96 -6.81 -15.51 10.31
C ASP A 96 -7.62 -14.20 10.18
N PRO A 97 -8.89 -14.17 10.60
CA PRO A 97 -9.69 -12.95 10.65
C PRO A 97 -9.04 -11.82 11.47
N ALA A 98 -8.31 -12.12 12.54
CA ALA A 98 -7.61 -11.11 13.34
C ALA A 98 -6.47 -10.44 12.56
N GLU A 99 -5.71 -11.22 11.78
CA GLU A 99 -4.69 -10.67 10.88
C GLU A 99 -5.33 -9.82 9.77
N ARG A 100 -6.47 -10.24 9.21
CA ARG A 100 -7.21 -9.43 8.23
C ARG A 100 -7.71 -8.11 8.83
N ALA A 101 -8.18 -8.12 10.08
CA ALA A 101 -8.57 -6.90 10.78
C ALA A 101 -7.37 -5.95 10.93
N ARG A 102 -6.20 -6.47 11.32
CA ARG A 102 -4.96 -5.67 11.39
C ARG A 102 -4.53 -5.12 10.05
N PHE A 103 -4.69 -5.88 8.97
CA PHE A 103 -4.50 -5.36 7.62
C PHE A 103 -5.40 -4.14 7.36
N GLN A 104 -6.70 -4.24 7.67
CA GLN A 104 -7.62 -3.11 7.46
C GLN A 104 -7.27 -1.89 8.29
N GLU A 105 -6.88 -2.08 9.55
CA GLU A 105 -6.38 -1.00 10.41
C GLU A 105 -5.15 -0.33 9.81
N GLY A 106 -4.20 -1.12 9.28
CA GLY A 106 -3.01 -0.60 8.61
C GLY A 106 -3.33 0.22 7.37
N VAL A 107 -4.32 -0.23 6.57
CA VAL A 107 -4.80 0.54 5.42
C VAL A 107 -5.32 1.91 5.87
N GLN A 108 -6.25 1.93 6.84
CA GLN A 108 -6.87 3.16 7.32
C GLN A 108 -5.84 4.12 7.93
N ALA A 109 -4.92 3.60 8.75
CA ALA A 109 -3.87 4.41 9.36
C ALA A 109 -2.97 5.06 8.30
N GLN A 110 -2.63 4.34 7.23
CA GLN A 110 -1.81 4.88 6.16
C GLN A 110 -2.57 5.85 5.27
N GLU A 111 -3.84 5.58 4.96
CA GLU A 111 -4.71 6.52 4.23
C GLU A 111 -4.77 7.88 4.96
N ALA A 112 -5.00 7.86 6.28
CA ALA A 112 -5.00 9.06 7.10
C ALA A 112 -3.62 9.76 7.17
N ALA A 113 -2.54 8.98 7.27
CA ALA A 113 -1.18 9.55 7.27
C ALA A 113 -0.83 10.22 5.94
N ILE A 114 -1.24 9.62 4.82
CA ILE A 114 -1.08 10.20 3.48
C ILE A 114 -1.90 11.48 3.36
N GLU A 115 -3.18 11.46 3.72
CA GLU A 115 -4.04 12.64 3.69
C GLU A 115 -3.42 13.81 4.47
N LYS A 116 -2.96 13.54 5.69
CA LYS A 116 -2.27 14.55 6.51
C LYS A 116 -1.01 15.07 5.81
N ALA A 117 -0.14 14.18 5.33
CA ALA A 117 1.12 14.58 4.70
C ALA A 117 0.90 15.38 3.40
N LEU A 118 -0.17 15.10 2.67
CA LEU A 118 -0.53 15.83 1.46
C LEU A 118 -1.18 17.18 1.73
N ALA A 119 -1.84 17.35 2.88
CA ALA A 119 -2.38 18.64 3.30
C ALA A 119 -1.27 19.64 3.74
N GLU A 120 -0.07 19.15 4.02
CA GLU A 120 1.10 19.92 4.48
C GLU A 120 2.07 20.27 3.32
N LEU A 121 1.74 19.90 2.07
CA LEU A 121 2.50 20.21 0.84
C LEU A 121 2.18 21.60 0.29
#